data_AF-A0A5M3MI06-F1
#
_entry.id   AF-A0A5M3MI06-F1
#
_cell.length_a   1.000
_cell.length_b   1.000
_cell.length_c   1.000
_cell.angle_alpha   90.00
_cell.angle_beta   90.00
_cell.angle_gamma   90.00
#
_symmetry.space_group_name_H-M   'P 1'
#
loop_
_entity.id
_entity.type
_entity.pdbx_description
1 polymer ?
#
loop_
_entity_poly.entity_id
_entity_poly.type
_entity_poly.pdbx_seq_one_letter_code
_entity_poly.pdbx_strand_id
1 'polypeptide(L)'
;QHLITQEQLQEAKNCFNQFYIGFKELYYQCQQDCLPFIWQSIHQVLHLVSEVIQKGPLMIYSQLTMEQTISNLGQEIQQLSKLYVNLS
;
A
#
# COMPACT_ATOMS: atom_id res chain seq x y z
N GLN A 1 -6.32 20.24 4.63
CA GLN A 1 -6.46 18.78 4.77
C GLN A 1 -7.84 18.40 4.26
N HIS A 2 -7.96 17.52 3.26
CA HIS A 2 -9.27 17.00 2.86
C HIS A 2 -9.75 15.99 3.91
N LEU A 3 -10.93 16.24 4.49
CA LEU A 3 -11.58 15.33 5.41
C LEU A 3 -12.36 14.30 4.59
N ILE A 4 -12.05 13.02 4.78
CA ILE A 4 -12.81 11.92 4.17
C ILE A 4 -14.02 11.65 5.06
N THR A 5 -15.22 11.76 4.52
CA THR A 5 -16.46 11.52 5.27
C THR A 5 -16.78 10.03 5.35
N GLN A 6 -17.61 9.63 6.33
CA GLN A 6 -18.10 8.25 6.40
C GLN A 6 -18.89 7.83 5.16
N GLU A 7 -19.66 8.74 4.57
CA GLU A 7 -20.42 8.49 3.35
C GLU A 7 -19.48 8.16 2.17
N GLN A 8 -18.40 8.94 2.01
CA GLN A 8 -17.37 8.69 1.00
C GLN A 8 -16.67 7.34 1.22
N LEU A 9 -16.40 6.97 2.48
CA LEU A 9 -15.82 5.66 2.80
C LEU A 9 -16.77 4.51 2.45
N GLN A 10 -18.07 4.68 2.70
CA GLN A 10 -19.07 3.68 2.38
C GLN A 10 -19.28 3.53 0.87
N GLU A 11 -19.29 4.64 0.14
CA GLU A 11 -19.33 4.66 -1.32
C GLU A 11 -18.09 3.98 -1.90
N ALA A 12 -16.89 4.36 -1.45
CA ALA A 12 -15.64 3.73 -1.88
C ALA A 12 -15.63 2.23 -1.63
N LYS A 13 -16.13 1.77 -0.48
CA LYS A 13 -16.26 0.34 -0.16
C LYS A 13 -17.13 -0.39 -1.18
N ASN A 14 -18.26 0.21 -1.56
CA ASN A 14 -19.16 -0.36 -2.55
C ASN A 14 -18.50 -0.43 -3.93
N CYS A 15 -17.80 0.64 -4.35
CA CYS A 15 -17.07 0.67 -5.61
C CYS A 15 -15.97 -0.40 -5.66
N PHE A 16 -15.18 -0.56 -4.59
CA PHE A 16 -14.14 -1.59 -4.54
C PHE A 16 -14.69 -3.01 -4.58
N ASN A 17 -15.83 -3.26 -3.90
CA ASN A 17 -16.50 -4.55 -3.97
C ASN A 17 -16.99 -4.86 -5.40
N GLN A 18 -17.61 -3.88 -6.07
CA GLN A 18 -18.08 -4.04 -7.45
C GLN A 18 -16.91 -4.26 -8.42
N PHE A 19 -15.84 -3.50 -8.27
CA PHE A 19 -14.60 -3.68 -9.04
C PHE A 19 -14.05 -5.10 -8.87
N TYR A 20 -13.96 -5.59 -7.63
CA TYR A 20 -13.44 -6.93 -7.34
C TYR A 20 -14.28 -8.03 -8.00
N ILE A 21 -15.61 -7.92 -7.93
CA ILE A 21 -16.53 -8.87 -8.55
C ILE A 21 -16.35 -8.85 -10.08
N GLY A 22 -16.39 -7.66 -10.70
CA GLY A 22 -16.21 -7.52 -12.15
C GLY A 22 -14.84 -8.00 -12.63
N PHE A 23 -13.78 -7.74 -11.86
CA PHE A 23 -12.44 -8.26 -12.16
C PHE A 23 -12.43 -9.79 -12.15
N LYS A 24 -13.04 -10.40 -11.12
CA LYS A 24 -13.11 -11.86 -10.98
C LYS A 24 -13.89 -12.48 -12.15
N GLU A 25 -14.99 -11.87 -12.57
CA GLU A 25 -15.80 -12.34 -13.70
C GLU A 25 -15.06 -12.24 -15.03
N LEU A 26 -14.42 -11.10 -15.31
CA LEU A 26 -13.77 -10.82 -16.59
C LEU A 26 -12.48 -11.62 -16.80
N TYR A 27 -11.63 -11.68 -15.77
CA TYR A 27 -10.26 -12.20 -15.94
C TYR A 27 -10.05 -13.59 -15.38
N TYR A 28 -10.88 -13.98 -14.41
CA TYR A 28 -10.60 -15.16 -13.60
C TYR A 28 -11.66 -16.24 -13.77
N GLN A 29 -12.91 -15.89 -14.11
CA GLN A 29 -14.04 -16.81 -14.23
C GLN A 29 -14.16 -17.79 -13.04
N CYS A 30 -13.71 -17.36 -11.85
CA CYS A 30 -13.57 -18.20 -10.65
C CYS A 30 -12.60 -19.41 -10.75
N GLN A 31 -11.69 -19.47 -11.73
CA GLN A 31 -10.71 -20.54 -11.87
C GLN A 31 -9.48 -20.34 -10.97
N GLN A 32 -9.27 -21.23 -10.00
CA GLN A 32 -8.20 -21.14 -9.00
C GLN A 32 -6.77 -21.20 -9.57
N ASP A 33 -6.59 -21.63 -10.81
CA ASP A 33 -5.27 -21.83 -11.43
C ASP A 33 -4.61 -20.52 -11.89
N CYS A 34 -5.32 -19.41 -11.78
CA CYS A 34 -4.90 -18.14 -12.34
C CYS A 34 -4.01 -17.39 -11.32
N LEU A 35 -2.99 -16.65 -11.79
CA LEU A 35 -1.81 -16.22 -11.02
C LEU A 35 -2.09 -15.78 -9.56
N PRO A 36 -1.68 -16.56 -8.54
CA PRO A 36 -1.94 -16.26 -7.13
C PRO A 36 -1.45 -14.89 -6.67
N PHE A 37 -0.42 -14.36 -7.35
CA PHE A 37 0.15 -13.04 -7.07
C PHE A 37 -0.81 -11.89 -7.40
N ILE A 38 -1.55 -11.99 -8.50
CA ILE A 38 -2.51 -10.96 -8.91
C ILE A 38 -3.67 -10.90 -7.90
N TRP A 39 -4.08 -12.06 -7.38
CA TRP A 39 -5.14 -12.14 -6.38
C TRP A 39 -4.83 -11.34 -5.11
N GLN A 40 -3.62 -11.48 -4.57
CA GLN A 40 -3.21 -10.73 -3.36
C GLN A 40 -3.30 -9.22 -3.59
N SER A 41 -2.82 -8.77 -4.75
CA SER A 41 -2.85 -7.35 -5.12
C SER A 41 -4.29 -6.81 -5.25
N ILE A 42 -5.18 -7.60 -5.85
CA ILE A 42 -6.58 -7.23 -6.04
C ILE A 42 -7.38 -7.33 -4.73
N HIS A 43 -7.09 -8.32 -3.89
CA HIS A 43 -7.72 -8.47 -2.57
C HIS A 43 -7.35 -7.31 -1.63
N GLN A 44 -6.14 -6.77 -1.73
CA GLN A 44 -5.71 -5.61 -0.94
C GLN A 44 -6.63 -4.40 -1.16
N VAL A 45 -7.19 -4.23 -2.37
CA VAL A 45 -8.12 -3.15 -2.71
C VAL A 45 -9.37 -3.16 -1.81
N LEU A 46 -9.83 -4.34 -1.40
CA LEU A 46 -10.98 -4.49 -0.51
C LEU A 46 -10.71 -4.01 0.92
N HIS A 47 -9.45 -4.02 1.34
CA HIS A 47 -9.04 -3.62 2.69
C HIS A 47 -8.77 -2.13 2.81
N LEU A 48 -8.57 -1.41 1.71
CA LEU A 48 -8.16 0.00 1.71
C LEU A 48 -9.07 0.89 2.58
N VAL A 49 -10.38 0.70 2.52
CA VAL A 49 -11.33 1.48 3.34
C VAL A 49 -11.15 1.20 4.83
N SER A 50 -10.99 -0.07 5.20
CA SER A 50 -10.74 -0.46 6.60
C SER A 50 -9.43 0.12 7.10
N GLU A 51 -8.39 0.09 6.28
CA GLU A 51 -7.10 0.67 6.62
C GLU A 51 -7.17 2.19 6.76
N VAL A 52 -7.92 2.88 5.89
CA VAL A 52 -8.13 4.34 6.01
C VAL A 52 -8.88 4.70 7.29
N ILE A 53 -9.85 3.88 7.71
CA ILE A 53 -10.55 4.09 8.99
C ILE A 53 -9.60 3.91 10.18
N GLN A 54 -8.74 2.88 10.15
CA GLN A 54 -7.88 2.55 11.28
C GLN A 54 -6.62 3.42 11.37
N LYS A 55 -6.00 3.71 10.23
CA LYS A 55 -4.66 4.32 10.12
C LYS A 55 -4.68 5.71 9.50
N GLY A 56 -5.83 6.17 8.99
CA GLY A 56 -5.91 7.37 8.17
C GLY A 56 -5.45 7.12 6.72
N PRO A 57 -5.36 8.19 5.89
CA PRO A 57 -5.03 8.06 4.47
C PRO A 57 -3.74 7.26 4.23
N LEU A 58 -3.86 6.13 3.52
CA LEU A 58 -2.78 5.18 3.28
C LEU A 58 -1.53 5.78 2.64
N MET A 59 -1.70 6.78 1.75
CA MET A 59 -0.58 7.51 1.16
C MET A 59 0.36 8.09 2.21
N ILE A 60 -0.17 8.63 3.31
CA ILE A 60 0.66 9.27 4.35
C ILE A 60 1.46 8.21 5.12
N TYR A 61 0.85 7.05 5.39
CA TYR A 61 1.48 5.99 6.16
C TYR A 61 2.61 5.28 5.40
N SER A 62 2.37 4.90 4.15
CA SER A 62 3.40 4.27 3.32
C SER A 62 4.52 5.25 2.97
N GLN A 63 4.17 6.49 2.62
CA GLN A 63 5.13 7.55 2.33
C GLN A 63 6.06 7.80 3.53
N LEU A 64 5.51 7.97 4.73
CA LEU A 64 6.29 8.21 5.94
C LEU A 64 7.27 7.06 6.21
N THR A 65 6.81 5.81 6.09
CA THR A 65 7.65 4.62 6.33
C THR A 65 8.80 4.54 5.31
N MET A 66 8.52 4.81 4.03
CA MET A 66 9.53 4.83 2.98
C MET A 66 10.54 5.96 3.19
N GLU A 67 10.07 7.18 3.49
CA GLU A 67 10.94 8.33 3.75
C GLU A 67 11.86 8.08 4.96
N GLN A 68 11.31 7.50 6.03
CA GLN A 68 12.10 7.11 7.20
C GLN A 68 13.16 6.06 6.84
N THR A 69 12.80 5.05 6.04
CA THR A 69 13.73 4.00 5.60
C THR A 69 14.85 4.57 4.74
N ILE A 70 14.53 5.44 3.77
CA ILE A 70 15.50 6.11 2.91
C ILE A 70 16.45 6.97 3.75
N SER A 71 15.91 7.71 4.72
CA SER A 71 16.71 8.55 5.62
C SER A 71 17.71 7.72 6.43
N ASN A 72 17.25 6.61 7.05
CA ASN A 72 18.10 5.72 7.83
C ASN A 72 19.21 5.11 6.98
N LEU A 73 18.88 4.57 5.80
CA LEU A 73 19.87 4.02 4.88
C LEU A 73 20.89 5.08 4.43
N GLY A 74 20.43 6.32 4.18
CA GLY A 74 21.31 7.45 3.89
C GLY A 74 22.29 7.74 5.02
N GLN A 75 21.83 7.69 6.27
CA GLN A 75 22.69 7.87 7.45
C GLN A 75 23.72 6.74 7.59
N GLU A 76 23.30 5.48 7.42
CA GLU A 76 24.20 4.31 7.48
C GLU A 76 25.30 4.39 6.43
N ILE A 77 24.96 4.75 5.18
CA ILE A 77 25.93 4.95 4.11
C ILE A 77 26.92 6.07 4.45
N GLN A 78 26.44 7.19 5.00
CA GLN A 78 27.33 8.27 5.45
C GLN A 78 28.27 7.82 6.57
N GLN A 79 27.79 7.01 7.53
CA GLN A 79 28.65 6.47 8.59
C GLN A 79 29.73 5.55 8.02
N LEU A 80 29.37 4.66 7.09
CA LEU A 80 30.33 3.80 6.40
C LEU A 80 31.39 4.61 5.67
N SER A 81 31.01 5.68 4.96
CA SER A 81 31.97 6.54 4.26
C SER A 81 32.99 7.21 5.20
N LYS A 82 32.57 7.58 6.42
CA LYS A 82 33.45 8.17 7.44
C LYS A 82 34.37 7.15 8.12
N LEU A 83 33.93 5.91 8.28
CA LEU A 83 34.69 4.86 8.96
C LEU A 83 36.02 4.52 8.25
N TYR A 84 36.07 4.68 6.92
CA TYR A 84 37.28 4.37 6.13
C TYR A 84 38.22 5.56 5.93
N VAL A 85 37.86 6.78 6.36
CA VAL A 85 38.73 7.98 6.23
C VAL A 85 40.01 7.86 7.06
N ASN A 86 39.98 7.06 8.13
CA ASN A 86 41.11 6.88 9.04
C ASN A 86 42.02 5.70 8.65
N LEU A 87 41.69 4.98 7.57
CA LEU A 87 42.44 3.83 7.05
C LEU A 87 43.28 4.16 5.80
N SER A 88 43.24 5.42 5.36
CA SER A 88 44.07 5.99 4.29
C SER A 88 45.21 6.83 4.85
#